data_AF-A0A432QL71-F1
#
_entry.id   AF-A0A432QL71-F1
#
_cell.length_a   1.000
_cell.length_b   1.000
_cell.length_c   1.000
_cell.angle_alpha   90.00
_cell.angle_beta   90.00
_cell.angle_gamma   90.00
#
_symmetry.space_group_name_H-M   'P 1'
#
loop_
_entity.id
_entity.type
_entity.pdbx_description
1 polymer ?
#
loop_
_entity_poly.entity_id
_entity_poly.type
_entity_poly.pdbx_seq_one_letter_code
_entity_poly.pdbx_strand_id
1 'polypeptide(L)'
;MKNRLRGLFPESADVDQEAETVEKGGRRPGIMITDHAGRGTAIDVFCEPDQVVDAAEIMEAADFFLEAVTGVDWLKEDRIEVIYDYNHYGPAPCRVVIRTFIFRTGPEIPTISHILPAADWHEREAHDFYGIRFAGHPNLIPILLPEDADFHPLLKDFTP
;
A
#
# COMPACT_ATOMS: atom_id res chain seq x y z
N MET A 1 34.62 -24.01 -22.28
CA MET A 1 34.70 -23.37 -20.95
C MET A 1 33.31 -22.94 -20.52
N LYS A 2 32.55 -23.86 -19.91
CA LYS A 2 31.25 -23.64 -19.26
C LYS A 2 31.36 -24.24 -17.86
N ASN A 3 30.65 -23.64 -16.90
CA ASN A 3 30.46 -24.10 -15.50
C ASN A 3 31.60 -23.90 -14.50
N ARG A 4 31.67 -22.69 -13.92
CA ARG A 4 32.32 -22.42 -12.61
C ARG A 4 31.44 -21.67 -11.60
N LEU A 5 30.11 -21.77 -11.73
CA LEU A 5 29.16 -21.13 -10.81
C LEU A 5 28.20 -22.11 -10.11
N ARG A 6 28.43 -23.43 -10.23
CA ARG A 6 27.52 -24.47 -9.73
C ARG A 6 27.63 -24.79 -8.23
N GLY A 7 28.17 -23.86 -7.43
CA GLY A 7 28.42 -24.07 -5.98
C GLY A 7 28.26 -22.82 -5.12
N LEU A 8 27.61 -21.77 -5.64
CA LEU A 8 27.33 -20.53 -4.91
C LEU A 8 25.92 -20.51 -4.27
N PHE A 9 25.12 -21.54 -4.52
CA PHE A 9 23.81 -21.72 -3.90
C PHE A 9 23.84 -23.08 -3.17
N PRO A 10 23.48 -23.13 -1.87
CA PRO A 10 23.33 -24.41 -1.19
C PRO A 10 22.28 -25.26 -1.91
N GLU A 11 22.61 -26.53 -2.17
CA GLU A 11 21.61 -27.53 -2.59
C GLU A 11 20.52 -27.59 -1.52
N SER A 12 19.27 -27.60 -1.98
CA SER A 12 18.05 -27.52 -1.19
C SER A 12 18.19 -28.27 0.14
N ALA A 13 18.25 -27.52 1.23
CA ALA A 13 17.83 -28.05 2.52
C ALA A 13 16.34 -28.39 2.38
N ASP A 14 15.96 -29.61 2.73
CA ASP A 14 14.57 -30.01 2.89
C ASP A 14 13.92 -29.07 3.92
N VAL A 15 13.23 -28.04 3.44
CA VAL A 15 12.36 -27.18 4.25
C VAL A 15 10.98 -27.82 4.22
N ASP A 16 10.88 -29.02 4.80
CA ASP A 16 9.62 -29.48 5.39
C ASP A 16 9.51 -28.81 6.76
N GLN A 17 9.30 -27.50 6.75
CA GLN A 17 8.64 -26.81 7.85
C GLN A 17 7.22 -26.60 7.38
N GLU A 18 6.30 -27.36 8.00
CA GLU A 18 4.87 -27.14 7.88
C GLU A 18 4.61 -25.65 7.96
N ALA A 19 4.22 -25.05 6.83
CA ALA A 19 3.78 -23.66 6.81
C ALA A 19 2.58 -23.60 7.75
N GLU A 20 2.81 -23.09 8.97
CA GLU A 20 1.72 -22.76 9.88
C GLU A 20 0.74 -21.92 9.05
N THR A 21 -0.46 -22.45 8.91
CA THR A 21 -1.54 -21.75 8.26
C THR A 21 -1.80 -20.52 9.11
N VAL A 22 -1.23 -19.39 8.70
CA VAL A 22 -1.57 -18.08 9.24
C VAL A 22 -3.09 -18.02 9.08
N GLU A 23 -3.82 -18.11 10.19
CA GLU A 23 -5.26 -17.99 10.18
C GLU A 23 -5.60 -16.75 9.35
N LYS A 24 -6.60 -16.84 8.47
CA LYS A 24 -7.14 -15.70 7.73
C LYS A 24 -7.82 -14.75 8.71
N GLY A 25 -7.06 -14.13 9.61
CA GLY A 25 -7.49 -13.02 10.43
C GLY A 25 -7.73 -11.85 9.49
N GLY A 26 -8.99 -11.43 9.35
CA GLY A 26 -9.31 -10.18 8.67
C GLY A 26 -8.48 -9.03 9.25
N ARG A 27 -8.20 -7.99 8.46
CA ARG A 27 -7.45 -6.84 8.93
C ARG A 27 -8.21 -6.17 10.08
N ARG A 28 -7.53 -5.96 11.21
CA ARG A 28 -8.08 -5.32 12.42
C ARG A 28 -7.27 -4.07 12.71
N PRO A 29 -7.89 -2.98 13.19
CA PRO A 29 -7.16 -1.82 13.67
C PRO A 29 -6.05 -2.21 14.65
N GLY A 30 -4.87 -1.65 14.47
CA GLY A 30 -3.71 -1.93 15.30
C GLY A 30 -2.39 -1.91 14.55
N ILE A 31 -1.32 -2.10 15.31
CA ILE A 31 0.06 -2.15 14.84
C ILE A 31 0.54 -3.58 14.95
N MET A 32 1.03 -4.13 13.84
CA MET A 32 1.66 -5.44 13.79
C MET A 32 3.14 -5.27 13.48
N ILE A 33 4.00 -5.69 14.40
CA ILE A 33 5.42 -5.84 14.12
C ILE A 33 5.57 -7.13 13.31
N THR A 34 6.22 -7.02 12.15
CA THR A 34 6.39 -8.12 11.21
C THR A 34 7.86 -8.42 10.99
N ASP A 35 8.16 -9.67 10.63
CA ASP A 35 9.51 -10.03 10.18
C ASP A 35 9.74 -9.47 8.77
N HIS A 36 10.63 -8.48 8.67
CA HIS A 36 10.96 -7.86 7.39
C HIS A 36 11.56 -8.86 6.40
N ALA A 37 12.33 -9.85 6.86
CA ALA A 37 12.92 -10.86 5.97
C ALA A 37 11.85 -11.76 5.35
N GLY A 38 10.82 -12.14 6.12
CA GLY A 38 9.72 -12.98 5.66
C GLY A 38 8.58 -12.25 4.93
N ARG A 39 8.27 -11.00 5.31
CA ARG A 39 7.11 -10.26 4.78
C ARG A 39 7.45 -9.04 3.93
N GLY A 40 8.71 -8.62 3.89
CA GLY A 40 9.14 -7.39 3.22
C GLY A 40 8.74 -6.10 3.96
N THR A 41 8.08 -6.21 5.12
CA THR A 41 7.61 -5.09 5.94
C THR A 41 8.04 -5.33 7.37
N ALA A 42 8.50 -4.28 8.06
CA ALA A 42 8.87 -4.35 9.48
C ALA A 42 7.68 -4.01 10.40
N ILE A 43 6.77 -3.16 9.92
CA ILE A 43 5.55 -2.78 10.63
C ILE A 43 4.40 -2.71 9.62
N ASP A 44 3.28 -3.33 9.96
CA ASP A 44 2.01 -3.24 9.24
C ASP A 44 0.96 -2.62 10.17
N VAL A 45 0.47 -1.44 9.81
CA VAL A 45 -0.48 -0.66 10.60
C VAL A 45 -1.81 -0.66 9.88
N PHE A 46 -2.87 -1.00 10.60
CA PHE A 46 -4.23 -0.79 10.16
C PHE A 46 -4.87 0.30 11.02
N CYS A 47 -5.37 1.36 10.39
CA CYS A 47 -5.94 2.53 11.05
C CYS A 47 -7.27 2.95 10.43
N GLU A 48 -8.01 3.79 11.13
CA GLU A 48 -9.23 4.42 10.60
C GLU A 48 -8.86 5.49 9.55
N PRO A 49 -9.73 5.77 8.56
CA PRO A 49 -9.41 6.68 7.45
C PRO A 49 -9.03 8.10 7.86
N ASP A 50 -9.56 8.60 8.99
CA ASP A 50 -9.25 9.93 9.52
C ASP A 50 -7.87 10.00 10.20
N GLN A 51 -7.26 8.85 10.52
CA GLN A 51 -5.96 8.76 11.17
C GLN A 51 -4.78 8.75 10.18
N VAL A 52 -5.03 8.70 8.87
CA VAL A 52 -3.94 8.63 7.87
C VAL A 52 -3.10 9.91 7.84
N VAL A 53 -3.67 11.05 8.20
CA VAL A 53 -2.96 12.33 8.30
C VAL A 53 -1.96 12.27 9.45
N ASP A 54 -2.41 11.93 10.65
CA ASP A 54 -1.54 11.75 11.83
C ASP A 54 -0.44 10.71 11.54
N ALA A 55 -0.79 9.62 10.86
CA ALA A 55 0.17 8.58 10.49
C ALA A 55 1.23 9.11 9.52
N ALA A 56 0.85 9.93 8.53
CA ALA A 56 1.79 10.57 7.61
C ALA A 56 2.72 11.57 8.32
N GLU A 57 2.21 12.36 9.27
CA GLU A 57 3.04 13.27 10.09
C GLU A 57 4.07 12.49 10.93
N ILE A 58 3.67 11.35 11.51
CA ILE A 58 4.58 10.49 12.27
C ILE A 58 5.66 9.89 11.36
N MET A 59 5.29 9.44 10.15
CA MET A 59 6.25 8.91 9.19
C MET A 59 7.25 9.98 8.73
N GLU A 60 6.77 11.18 8.39
CA GLU A 60 7.63 12.32 8.02
C GLU A 60 8.59 12.67 9.15
N ALA A 61 8.10 12.83 10.37
CA ALA A 61 8.92 13.16 11.54
C ALA A 61 9.95 12.06 11.91
N ALA A 62 9.73 10.84 11.45
CA ALA A 62 10.63 9.69 11.63
C ALA A 62 11.56 9.45 10.42
N ASP A 63 11.68 10.41 9.50
CA ASP A 63 12.52 10.35 8.29
C ASP A 63 12.15 9.18 7.34
N PHE A 64 10.87 8.81 7.29
CA PHE A 64 10.36 7.88 6.28
C PHE A 64 9.95 8.61 5.00
N PHE A 65 10.18 7.95 3.87
CA PHE A 65 9.80 8.40 2.55
C PHE A 65 8.59 7.60 2.06
N LEU A 66 7.60 8.28 1.50
CA LEU A 66 6.47 7.63 0.84
C LEU A 66 6.96 6.99 -0.48
N GLU A 67 6.75 5.69 -0.61
CA GLU A 67 7.08 4.89 -1.80
C GLU A 67 5.90 4.79 -2.76
N ALA A 68 4.70 4.57 -2.22
CA ALA A 68 3.49 4.39 -3.01
C ALA A 68 2.21 4.64 -2.19
N VAL A 69 1.15 5.04 -2.89
CA VAL A 69 -0.24 4.97 -2.43
C VAL A 69 -1.01 4.12 -3.44
N THR A 70 -1.70 3.08 -2.99
CA THR A 70 -2.43 2.18 -3.89
C THR A 70 -3.74 1.70 -3.28
N GLY A 71 -4.64 1.21 -4.13
CA GLY A 71 -5.94 0.65 -3.76
C GLY A 71 -5.98 -0.86 -3.91
N VAL A 72 -6.74 -1.54 -3.05
CA VAL A 72 -7.18 -2.93 -3.27
C VAL A 72 -8.70 -2.96 -3.18
N ASP A 73 -9.36 -3.30 -4.28
CA ASP A 73 -10.82 -3.44 -4.30
C ASP A 73 -11.23 -4.76 -3.62
N TRP A 74 -11.95 -4.66 -2.50
CA TRP A 74 -12.56 -5.77 -1.78
C TRP A 74 -14.05 -5.84 -2.15
N LEU A 75 -14.31 -6.23 -3.40
CA LEU A 75 -15.65 -6.24 -4.00
C LEU A 75 -16.70 -7.00 -3.19
N LYS A 76 -16.33 -8.10 -2.53
CA LYS A 76 -17.28 -8.90 -1.73
C LYS A 76 -17.64 -8.23 -0.41
N GLU A 77 -16.78 -7.34 0.07
CA GLU A 77 -16.89 -6.61 1.32
C GLU A 77 -17.37 -5.17 1.13
N ASP A 78 -17.62 -4.76 -0.13
CA ASP A 78 -17.97 -3.40 -0.55
C ASP A 78 -17.03 -2.31 -0.01
N ARG A 79 -15.73 -2.61 -0.05
CA ARG A 79 -14.66 -1.75 0.49
C ARG A 79 -13.52 -1.60 -0.49
N ILE A 80 -12.83 -0.48 -0.39
CA ILE A 80 -11.50 -0.31 -0.97
C ILE A 80 -10.51 -0.21 0.19
N GLU A 81 -9.43 -0.97 0.13
CA GLU A 81 -8.32 -0.78 1.04
C GLU A 81 -7.34 0.20 0.42
N VAL A 82 -7.04 1.29 1.11
CA VAL A 82 -5.98 2.22 0.73
C VAL A 82 -4.72 1.85 1.49
N ILE A 83 -3.62 1.70 0.77
CA ILE A 83 -2.34 1.24 1.30
C ILE A 83 -1.29 2.31 0.99
N TYR A 84 -0.60 2.75 2.03
CA TYR A 84 0.52 3.68 1.97
C TYR A 84 1.79 2.93 2.35
N ASP A 85 2.73 2.83 1.42
CA ASP A 85 4.01 2.19 1.62
C ASP A 85 5.08 3.24 1.93
N TYR A 86 5.82 3.04 3.01
CA TYR A 86 6.86 3.93 3.47
C TYR A 86 8.19 3.20 3.61
N ASN A 87 9.29 3.83 3.19
CA ASN A 87 10.63 3.31 3.38
C ASN A 87 11.49 4.26 4.20
N HIS A 88 12.30 3.68 5.08
CA HIS A 88 13.41 4.37 5.72
C HIS A 88 14.72 3.85 5.12
N TYR A 89 15.55 4.76 4.60
CA TYR A 89 16.81 4.41 3.90
C TYR A 89 18.07 4.62 4.76
N GLY A 90 17.91 4.89 6.05
CA GLY A 90 19.04 5.09 6.96
C GLY A 90 19.82 3.81 7.29
N PRO A 91 20.68 3.83 8.32
CA PRO A 91 21.58 2.72 8.66
C PRO A 91 20.89 1.39 8.94
N ALA A 92 19.63 1.44 9.39
CA ALA A 92 18.73 0.29 9.51
C ALA A 92 17.57 0.49 8.54
N PRO A 93 17.68 0.03 7.29
CA PRO A 93 16.61 0.18 6.32
C PRO A 93 15.42 -0.68 6.72
N CYS A 94 14.22 -0.12 6.61
CA CYS A 94 12.99 -0.84 6.86
C CYS A 94 11.82 -0.25 6.07
N ARG A 95 10.79 -1.07 5.89
CA ARG A 95 9.53 -0.68 5.25
C ARG A 95 8.40 -0.73 6.26
N VAL A 96 7.58 0.31 6.29
CA VAL A 96 6.35 0.40 7.09
C VAL A 96 5.18 0.53 6.14
N VAL A 97 4.07 -0.15 6.43
CA VAL A 97 2.87 -0.07 5.63
C VAL A 97 1.72 0.40 6.50
N ILE A 98 1.03 1.44 6.04
CA ILE A 98 -0.19 1.95 6.66
C ILE A 98 -1.37 1.62 5.76
N ARG A 99 -2.43 1.10 6.36
CA ARG A 99 -3.59 0.58 5.65
C ARG A 99 -4.86 1.10 6.28
N THR A 100 -5.87 1.29 5.47
CA THR A 100 -7.20 1.65 5.94
C THR A 100 -8.26 1.17 4.96
N PHE A 101 -9.48 0.97 5.46
CA PHE A 101 -10.64 0.67 4.63
C PHE A 101 -11.51 1.89 4.46
N ILE A 102 -11.90 2.16 3.22
CA ILE A 102 -12.97 3.10 2.88
C ILE A 102 -14.12 2.37 2.22
N PHE A 103 -15.30 2.99 2.23
CA PHE A 103 -16.44 2.48 1.47
C PHE A 103 -16.14 2.54 -0.02
N ARG A 104 -16.54 1.50 -0.75
CA ARG A 104 -16.43 1.49 -2.22
C ARG A 104 -17.44 2.43 -2.87
N THR A 105 -18.60 2.65 -2.24
CA THR A 105 -19.58 3.65 -2.67
C THR A 105 -19.19 5.04 -2.14
N GLY A 106 -18.90 5.96 -3.05
CA GLY A 106 -18.44 7.31 -2.69
C GLY A 106 -17.10 7.31 -1.95
N PRO A 107 -16.05 6.63 -2.48
CA PRO A 107 -14.79 6.41 -1.78
C PRO A 107 -14.10 7.76 -1.53
N GLU A 108 -13.85 8.07 -0.27
CA GLU A 108 -13.25 9.34 0.14
C GLU A 108 -12.33 9.15 1.36
N ILE A 109 -11.21 9.85 1.35
CA ILE A 109 -10.19 9.85 2.41
C ILE A 109 -9.44 11.19 2.40
N PRO A 110 -8.89 11.69 3.52
CA PRO A 110 -8.02 12.88 3.50
C PRO A 110 -6.77 12.68 2.63
N THR A 111 -6.35 13.74 1.92
CA THR A 111 -5.03 13.78 1.26
C THR A 111 -3.90 13.88 2.28
N ILE A 112 -2.75 13.30 1.98
CA ILE A 112 -1.49 13.53 2.69
C ILE A 112 -0.48 14.36 1.87
N SER A 113 -0.87 14.83 0.68
CA SER A 113 0.00 15.60 -0.25
C SER A 113 0.56 16.90 0.34
N HIS A 114 -0.12 17.47 1.35
CA HIS A 114 0.34 18.66 2.06
C HIS A 114 1.46 18.38 3.08
N ILE A 115 1.62 17.11 3.49
CA ILE A 115 2.69 16.63 4.38
C ILE A 115 3.82 16.05 3.52
N LEU A 116 3.46 15.14 2.61
CA LEU A 116 4.38 14.39 1.76
C LEU A 116 4.12 14.71 0.30
N PRO A 117 4.91 15.59 -0.35
CA PRO A 117 4.67 16.01 -1.73
C PRO A 117 4.65 14.86 -2.76
N ALA A 118 5.30 13.74 -2.45
CA ALA A 118 5.26 12.53 -3.28
C ALA A 118 3.83 11.98 -3.45
N ALA A 119 2.95 12.22 -2.47
CA ALA A 119 1.58 11.74 -2.52
C ALA A 119 0.75 12.40 -3.63
N ASP A 120 1.12 13.60 -4.12
CA ASP A 120 0.37 14.28 -5.20
C ASP A 120 0.20 13.38 -6.43
N TRP A 121 1.26 12.68 -6.83
CA TRP A 121 1.20 11.78 -7.99
C TRP A 121 0.48 10.47 -7.68
N HIS A 122 0.76 9.88 -6.51
CA HIS A 122 0.18 8.59 -6.13
C HIS A 122 -1.33 8.68 -5.84
N GLU A 123 -1.77 9.74 -5.19
CA GLU A 123 -3.20 9.97 -4.89
C GLU A 123 -3.98 10.25 -6.19
N ARG A 124 -3.37 10.94 -7.17
CA ARG A 124 -3.98 11.11 -8.50
C ARG A 124 -4.08 9.80 -9.28
N GLU A 125 -3.05 8.96 -9.24
CA GLU A 125 -3.10 7.62 -9.85
C GLU A 125 -4.20 6.74 -9.20
N ALA A 126 -4.26 6.74 -7.86
CA ALA A 126 -5.27 5.99 -7.12
C ALA A 126 -6.69 6.53 -7.39
N HIS A 127 -6.86 7.85 -7.53
CA HIS A 127 -8.09 8.47 -7.98
C HIS A 127 -8.48 8.01 -9.40
N ASP A 128 -7.53 8.04 -10.33
CA ASP A 128 -7.77 7.69 -11.73
C ASP A 128 -8.23 6.23 -11.88
N PHE A 129 -7.55 5.31 -11.20
CA PHE A 129 -7.78 3.87 -11.38
C PHE A 129 -8.82 3.23 -10.47
N TYR A 130 -9.12 3.84 -9.31
CA TYR A 130 -10.06 3.29 -8.33
C TYR A 130 -11.23 4.24 -8.02
N GLY A 131 -11.20 5.48 -8.50
CA GLY A 131 -12.22 6.49 -8.22
C GLY A 131 -12.15 7.11 -6.83
N ILE A 132 -11.06 6.89 -6.08
CA ILE A 132 -10.90 7.37 -4.70
C ILE A 132 -10.76 8.89 -4.68
N ARG A 133 -11.62 9.60 -3.92
CA ARG A 133 -11.49 11.04 -3.69
C ARG A 133 -10.55 11.32 -2.52
N PHE A 134 -9.48 12.07 -2.78
CA PHE A 134 -8.58 12.57 -1.74
C PHE A 134 -8.97 13.99 -1.34
N ALA A 135 -9.70 14.11 -0.23
CA ALA A 135 -10.22 15.39 0.25
C ALA A 135 -9.08 16.35 0.60
N GLY A 136 -9.11 17.56 0.03
CA GLY A 136 -8.09 18.59 0.20
C GLY A 136 -6.92 18.54 -0.79
N HIS A 137 -6.89 17.57 -1.71
CA HIS A 137 -5.81 17.44 -2.69
C HIS A 137 -5.79 18.64 -3.66
N PRO A 138 -4.63 19.28 -3.91
CA PRO A 138 -4.56 20.55 -4.65
C PRO A 138 -4.92 20.42 -6.14
N ASN A 139 -4.63 19.26 -6.75
CA ASN A 139 -4.87 19.01 -8.17
C ASN A 139 -5.38 17.59 -8.44
N LEU A 140 -6.56 17.24 -7.91
CA LEU A 140 -7.12 15.89 -8.07
C LEU A 140 -7.81 15.73 -9.43
N ILE A 141 -7.00 15.62 -10.47
CA ILE A 141 -7.44 15.32 -11.83
C ILE A 141 -6.81 14.01 -12.33
N PRO A 142 -7.51 13.23 -13.19
CA PRO A 142 -6.97 12.07 -13.88
C PRO A 142 -5.60 12.35 -14.54
N ILE A 143 -4.78 11.31 -14.70
CA ILE A 143 -3.42 11.48 -15.20
C ILE A 143 -2.96 10.43 -16.23
N LEU A 144 -3.50 9.21 -16.16
CA LEU A 144 -3.16 8.08 -17.02
C LEU A 144 -4.30 7.72 -17.98
N LEU A 145 -5.56 7.80 -17.53
CA LEU A 145 -6.71 7.51 -18.38
C LEU A 145 -7.01 8.65 -19.37
N PRO A 146 -7.69 8.34 -20.49
CA PRO A 146 -8.24 9.36 -21.37
C PRO A 146 -9.11 10.37 -20.62
N GLU A 147 -9.10 11.64 -21.05
CA GLU A 147 -9.85 12.72 -20.39
C GLU A 147 -11.36 12.50 -20.34
N ASP A 148 -11.89 11.69 -21.26
CA ASP A 148 -13.29 11.32 -21.38
C ASP A 148 -13.64 9.98 -20.71
N ALA A 149 -12.69 9.35 -20.00
CA ALA A 149 -12.95 8.11 -19.29
C ALA A 149 -13.96 8.31 -18.15
N ASP A 150 -15.00 7.49 -18.15
CA ASP A 150 -16.04 7.43 -17.11
C ASP A 150 -15.97 6.12 -16.28
N PHE A 151 -14.81 5.46 -16.32
CA PHE A 151 -14.58 4.16 -15.70
C PHE A 151 -13.27 4.13 -14.90
N HIS A 152 -13.17 3.14 -14.01
CA HIS A 152 -12.00 2.92 -13.14
C HIS A 152 -11.51 1.47 -13.31
N PRO A 153 -10.44 1.24 -14.09
CA PRO A 153 -10.10 -0.10 -14.57
C PRO A 153 -9.59 -1.08 -13.51
N LEU A 154 -9.20 -0.60 -12.32
CA LEU A 154 -8.72 -1.45 -11.24
C LEU A 154 -9.82 -1.86 -10.25
N LEU A 155 -11.07 -1.45 -10.50
CA LEU A 155 -12.24 -2.03 -9.83
C LEU A 155 -12.54 -3.43 -10.40
N LYS A 156 -12.82 -4.41 -9.53
CA LYS A 156 -12.93 -5.83 -9.90
C LYS A 156 -14.18 -6.17 -10.71
N ASP A 157 -15.17 -5.30 -10.74
CA ASP A 157 -16.38 -5.42 -11.55
C ASP A 157 -16.28 -4.66 -12.89
N PHE A 158 -15.18 -3.94 -13.14
CA PHE A 158 -14.92 -3.33 -14.44
C PHE A 158 -14.74 -4.43 -15.50
N THR A 159 -15.48 -4.28 -16.61
CA THR A 159 -15.35 -5.13 -17.80
C THR A 159 -15.07 -4.22 -19.00
N PRO A 160 -13.97 -4.43 -19.75
CA PRO A 160 -13.60 -3.60 -20.91
C PRO A 160 -14.59 -3.64 -22.08
#